data_AF-A0A5A8EAF2-F1
#
_entry.id   AF-A0A5A8EAF2-F1
#
_cell.length_a   1.000
_cell.length_b   1.000
_cell.length_c   1.000
_cell.angle_alpha   90.00
_cell.angle_beta   90.00
_cell.angle_gamma   90.00
#
_symmetry.space_group_name_H-M   'P 1'
#
loop_
_entity.id
_entity.type
_entity.pdbx_description
1 polymer ?
#
loop_
_entity_poly.entity_id
_entity_poly.type
_entity_poly.pdbx_seq_one_letter_code
_entity_poly.pdbx_strand_id
1 'polypeptide(L)'
;MLRRASSDGTQGRTALDDRGAQRGRSSRLSSSHSQDIDGVFSGAMDYGAVESSSSLIRPGSDVLGTEVPGLQDSSHDHELFEMLAADKAHAGEAPKPRFLRWLPTWCGPLCLSLSIAGVLFLLVLAGLTSSGYEYIRLSGDYEKHSTNLLWAAVIYACTGALSTVAPLVDGGAAMHRLEWGDAEAGGPAVLALHGWMDNAGSFSKLGRALGERHGCHVAALTFPGHGVSARAEPWGEYHQALNASAALEALVGLGWVENGPDGPRKAIPADRPLFLLGHSMGGAVSAMVAAALGTACVDAMALIEGHGLFTKPSSHAGRALQDALRSRVQRMHRRGDAASAVSQSAGGGGGGRAYEALEAAAAQRRQSVVGRNDGQILTPEAALALVAWSVAPADERDASSERVKFTHDPGLRRQSISYQSEDQVLAALRAVEVPALLLTTANGWPWGEERTQGRAEALRARRVHMEGGHHPHLDADTADTVLAEVAAFFEEHKATVAARSARS
;
A
#
# COMPACT_ATOMS: atom_id res chain seq x y z
N MET A 1 45.30 -39.58 24.52
CA MET A 1 45.47 -40.87 25.22
C MET A 1 44.35 -41.79 24.74
N LEU A 2 44.61 -42.65 23.73
CA LEU A 2 45.04 -44.07 23.84
C LEU A 2 43.85 -44.98 24.20
N ARG A 3 43.47 -46.09 23.53
CA ARG A 3 43.91 -46.97 22.41
C ARG A 3 42.62 -47.74 21.96
N ARG A 4 42.31 -48.07 20.70
CA ARG A 4 42.90 -49.00 19.69
C ARG A 4 42.94 -50.51 20.06
N ALA A 5 42.30 -51.34 19.23
CA ALA A 5 42.73 -52.65 18.69
C ALA A 5 41.64 -53.14 17.68
N SER A 6 41.82 -53.13 16.34
CA SER A 6 42.61 -54.01 15.42
C SER A 6 41.77 -55.17 14.86
N SER A 7 41.45 -55.17 13.56
CA SER A 7 42.10 -55.89 12.41
C SER A 7 41.36 -57.22 12.12
N ASP A 8 40.99 -57.59 10.90
CA ASP A 8 41.85 -57.88 9.74
C ASP A 8 41.15 -57.68 8.40
N GLY A 9 41.96 -57.43 7.36
CA GLY A 9 41.54 -57.43 5.96
C GLY A 9 42.01 -58.69 5.22
N THR A 10 41.61 -58.81 3.96
CA THR A 10 42.44 -59.43 2.92
C THR A 10 41.99 -59.00 1.53
N GLN A 11 43.00 -58.80 0.69
CA GLN A 11 43.00 -58.25 -0.66
C GLN A 11 42.59 -59.29 -1.71
N GLY A 12 42.16 -58.80 -2.88
CA GLY A 12 42.15 -59.55 -4.13
C GLY A 12 41.97 -58.63 -5.33
N ARG A 13 43.08 -58.24 -5.97
CA ARG A 13 43.16 -57.52 -7.26
C ARG A 13 43.21 -58.54 -8.42
N THR A 14 42.57 -58.24 -9.54
CA THR A 14 43.02 -58.36 -10.96
C THR A 14 41.83 -57.95 -11.86
N ALA A 15 41.83 -56.86 -12.64
CA ALA A 15 42.60 -56.45 -13.82
C ALA A 15 42.04 -56.97 -15.17
N LEU A 16 41.79 -56.03 -16.10
CA LEU A 16 41.78 -56.11 -17.58
C LEU A 16 40.55 -56.79 -18.23
N ASP A 17 39.96 -56.36 -19.35
CA ASP A 17 40.11 -55.23 -20.28
C ASP A 17 38.90 -55.30 -21.27
N ASP A 18 38.81 -54.30 -22.14
CA ASP A 18 38.21 -54.34 -23.49
C ASP A 18 36.73 -53.95 -23.73
N ARG A 19 36.63 -52.72 -24.26
CA ARG A 19 36.02 -52.31 -25.55
C ARG A 19 34.57 -52.70 -25.88
N GLY A 20 33.81 -51.68 -26.27
CA GLY A 20 32.70 -51.87 -27.20
C GLY A 20 31.73 -50.69 -27.29
N ALA A 21 32.08 -49.66 -28.06
CA ALA A 21 31.13 -48.68 -28.54
C ALA A 21 30.14 -49.36 -29.51
N GLN A 22 28.83 -49.11 -29.38
CA GLN A 22 27.97 -48.79 -30.53
C GLN A 22 26.59 -48.28 -30.10
N ARG A 23 26.23 -47.13 -30.68
CA ARG A 23 24.93 -46.49 -30.63
C ARG A 23 23.93 -47.26 -31.50
N GLY A 24 22.70 -47.44 -31.00
CA GLY A 24 21.56 -47.97 -31.75
C GLY A 24 20.25 -47.32 -31.27
N ARG A 25 19.56 -46.70 -32.23
CA ARG A 25 18.31 -45.91 -32.24
C ARG A 25 17.08 -46.41 -31.45
N SER A 26 16.17 -45.43 -31.25
CA SER A 26 14.69 -45.48 -31.13
C SER A 26 14.18 -45.55 -29.68
N SER A 27 13.24 -44.76 -29.19
CA SER A 27 12.04 -44.17 -29.81
C SER A 27 11.46 -43.04 -28.93
N ARG A 28 10.53 -42.29 -29.53
CA ARG A 28 9.77 -41.10 -29.08
C ARG A 28 9.11 -41.27 -27.71
N LEU A 29 8.95 -40.16 -26.98
CA LEU A 29 7.66 -39.65 -26.48
C LEU A 29 7.84 -38.20 -25.99
N SER A 30 6.93 -37.34 -26.44
CA SER A 30 6.90 -35.89 -26.23
C SER A 30 6.39 -35.52 -24.84
N SER A 31 7.12 -34.67 -24.13
CA SER A 31 6.61 -33.92 -22.97
C SER A 31 6.61 -32.42 -23.26
N SER A 32 5.45 -31.82 -23.01
CA SER A 32 5.16 -30.39 -23.10
C SER A 32 6.00 -29.60 -22.09
N HIS A 33 6.60 -28.51 -22.58
CA HIS A 33 7.46 -27.61 -21.82
C HIS A 33 6.63 -26.68 -20.92
N SER A 34 6.91 -26.70 -19.61
CA SER A 34 6.69 -25.57 -18.72
C SER A 34 7.92 -24.65 -18.82
N GLN A 35 7.75 -23.42 -19.28
CA GLN A 35 8.83 -22.43 -19.32
C GLN A 35 9.00 -21.77 -17.95
N ASP A 36 10.19 -21.94 -17.37
CA ASP A 36 10.67 -21.19 -16.20
C ASP A 36 11.06 -19.75 -16.59
N ILE A 37 10.58 -18.78 -15.80
CA ILE A 37 10.79 -17.33 -15.99
C ILE A 37 11.93 -16.87 -15.06
N ASP A 38 13.18 -16.94 -15.51
CA ASP A 38 14.35 -16.49 -14.71
C ASP A 38 15.32 -15.53 -15.46
N GLY A 39 14.94 -15.02 -16.64
CA GLY A 39 15.91 -14.44 -17.59
C GLY A 39 16.10 -12.92 -17.70
N VAL A 40 15.64 -12.05 -16.78
CA VAL A 40 15.47 -10.61 -17.12
C VAL A 40 16.51 -9.62 -16.53
N PHE A 41 17.56 -10.04 -15.80
CA PHE A 41 18.45 -9.04 -15.16
C PHE A 41 19.94 -9.36 -15.18
N SER A 42 20.68 -8.95 -16.23
CA SER A 42 22.09 -8.54 -16.08
C SER A 42 22.63 -7.76 -17.28
N GLY A 43 23.30 -6.64 -17.03
CA GLY A 43 24.12 -5.90 -18.01
C GLY A 43 24.84 -4.74 -17.32
N ALA A 44 26.18 -4.83 -17.22
CA ALA A 44 27.08 -3.87 -16.57
C ALA A 44 27.96 -3.18 -17.62
N MET A 45 28.48 -1.98 -17.34
CA MET A 45 29.62 -1.37 -18.05
C MET A 45 30.38 -0.37 -17.16
N ASP A 46 31.67 -0.24 -17.47
CA ASP A 46 32.83 0.17 -16.67
C ASP A 46 33.30 1.62 -16.98
N TYR A 47 34.29 2.11 -16.22
CA TYR A 47 35.31 3.15 -16.51
C TYR A 47 35.46 4.35 -15.54
N GLY A 48 36.68 4.48 -14.99
CA GLY A 48 37.57 5.62 -15.27
C GLY A 48 37.74 6.72 -14.20
N ALA A 49 38.81 6.64 -13.41
CA ALA A 49 39.23 7.59 -12.36
C ALA A 49 39.81 8.93 -12.87
N VAL A 50 39.69 10.02 -12.09
CA VAL A 50 40.75 11.04 -11.80
C VAL A 50 40.40 11.83 -10.51
N GLU A 51 41.44 12.13 -9.72
CA GLU A 51 41.48 12.80 -8.41
C GLU A 51 41.28 14.33 -8.45
N SER A 52 40.73 14.94 -7.38
CA SER A 52 41.51 15.88 -6.53
C SER A 52 40.69 16.56 -5.39
N SER A 53 41.39 16.65 -4.27
CA SER A 53 41.26 17.40 -2.99
C SER A 53 40.16 18.44 -2.74
N SER A 54 39.61 18.35 -1.53
CA SER A 54 38.79 19.36 -0.83
C SER A 54 39.43 19.77 0.50
N SER A 55 39.33 21.06 0.87
CA SER A 55 39.57 21.55 2.23
C SER A 55 38.26 21.98 2.90
N LEU A 56 38.16 21.61 4.18
CA LEU A 56 37.07 21.80 5.13
C LEU A 56 36.91 23.26 5.59
N ILE A 57 35.72 23.61 6.11
CA ILE A 57 35.50 24.03 7.51
C ILE A 57 33.97 24.12 7.78
N ARG A 58 33.58 23.76 9.01
CA ARG A 58 32.22 23.58 9.57
C ARG A 58 32.08 24.47 10.84
N PRO A 59 30.93 24.48 11.57
CA PRO A 59 30.17 25.71 11.87
C PRO A 59 29.95 25.94 13.39
N GLY A 60 29.06 26.89 13.73
CA GLY A 60 28.37 27.01 15.02
C GLY A 60 27.37 28.17 14.95
N SER A 61 26.38 28.35 15.83
CA SER A 61 25.61 27.55 16.79
C SER A 61 24.58 28.51 17.43
N ASP A 62 23.63 27.96 18.20
CA ASP A 62 22.82 28.61 19.27
C ASP A 62 21.55 29.37 18.83
N VAL A 63 20.29 29.01 19.18
CA VAL A 63 19.55 28.59 20.41
C VAL A 63 19.15 29.75 21.33
N LEU A 64 17.84 29.80 21.68
CA LEU A 64 17.13 30.16 22.95
C LEU A 64 15.75 30.80 22.61
N GLY A 65 14.59 30.23 23.01
CA GLY A 65 13.87 30.40 24.31
C GLY A 65 12.95 31.64 24.25
N THR A 66 11.65 31.72 24.63
CA THR A 66 10.87 31.14 25.75
C THR A 66 9.38 31.61 25.71
N GLU A 67 8.47 30.76 26.23
CA GLU A 67 7.22 30.98 27.03
C GLU A 67 5.95 31.76 26.55
N VAL A 68 4.79 31.26 27.03
CA VAL A 68 3.37 31.60 26.74
C VAL A 68 2.63 31.94 28.04
N PRO A 69 1.64 32.86 28.06
CA PRO A 69 0.36 32.54 28.74
C PRO A 69 -0.94 33.23 28.20
N GLY A 70 -2.08 32.51 28.30
CA GLY A 70 -3.39 33.06 28.74
C GLY A 70 -4.46 33.49 27.70
N LEU A 71 -5.60 32.78 27.66
CA LEU A 71 -6.84 33.16 26.96
C LEU A 71 -7.72 34.13 27.78
N GLN A 72 -8.35 35.13 27.13
CA GLN A 72 -9.77 35.48 27.30
C GLN A 72 -10.27 36.56 26.29
N ASP A 73 -11.38 36.21 25.62
CA ASP A 73 -12.58 37.00 25.24
C ASP A 73 -12.75 37.77 23.89
N SER A 74 -13.85 37.36 23.22
CA SER A 74 -14.80 37.91 22.23
C SER A 74 -14.58 39.26 21.48
N SER A 75 -13.57 39.35 20.62
CA SER A 75 -13.45 40.46 19.63
C SER A 75 -13.17 40.04 18.18
N HIS A 76 -13.16 38.74 17.88
CA HIS A 76 -12.50 38.21 16.67
C HIS A 76 -13.31 38.30 15.36
N ASP A 77 -14.62 38.59 15.41
CA ASP A 77 -15.43 38.61 14.19
C ASP A 77 -15.33 39.93 13.40
N HIS A 78 -14.90 41.02 14.04
CA HIS A 78 -14.86 42.35 13.41
C HIS A 78 -13.53 42.68 12.73
N GLU A 79 -12.40 42.21 13.26
CA GLU A 79 -11.08 42.43 12.62
C GLU A 79 -10.92 41.64 11.31
N LEU A 80 -11.57 40.47 11.20
CA LEU A 80 -11.51 39.62 10.01
C LEU A 80 -12.17 40.30 8.79
N PHE A 81 -13.19 41.12 9.01
CA PHE A 81 -13.92 41.82 7.94
C PHE A 81 -13.22 43.09 7.43
N GLU A 82 -12.51 43.84 8.30
CA GLU A 82 -11.78 45.05 7.86
C GLU A 82 -10.49 44.71 7.10
N MET A 83 -9.79 43.62 7.45
CA MET A 83 -8.64 43.14 6.67
C MET A 83 -9.02 42.70 5.25
N LEU A 84 -10.22 42.11 5.08
CA LEU A 84 -10.74 41.64 3.78
C LEU A 84 -11.22 42.77 2.84
N ALA A 85 -11.56 43.94 3.38
CA ALA A 85 -11.99 45.09 2.58
C ALA A 85 -10.82 45.83 1.91
N ALA A 86 -9.63 45.77 2.51
CA ALA A 86 -8.43 46.44 1.99
C ALA A 86 -7.86 45.79 0.71
N ASP A 87 -8.15 44.51 0.47
CA ASP A 87 -7.56 43.73 -0.64
C ASP A 87 -8.35 43.83 -1.96
N LYS A 88 -9.55 44.45 -1.95
CA LYS A 88 -10.35 44.66 -3.17
C LYS A 88 -9.82 45.76 -4.09
N ALA A 89 -8.86 46.58 -3.65
CA ALA A 89 -8.38 47.71 -4.43
C ALA A 89 -7.32 47.34 -5.49
N HIS A 90 -6.83 46.10 -5.55
CA HIS A 90 -5.71 45.70 -6.43
C HIS A 90 -6.01 44.44 -7.27
N ALA A 91 -7.24 44.27 -7.74
CA ALA A 91 -7.59 43.20 -8.67
C ALA A 91 -7.17 43.52 -10.13
N GLY A 92 -5.86 43.51 -10.39
CA GLY A 92 -5.35 43.08 -11.69
C GLY A 92 -5.40 41.55 -11.74
N GLU A 93 -5.63 40.96 -12.92
CA GLU A 93 -5.73 39.51 -13.13
C GLU A 93 -4.63 38.73 -12.38
N ALA A 94 -4.95 38.23 -11.20
CA ALA A 94 -4.03 37.43 -10.40
C ALA A 94 -3.82 36.09 -11.13
N PRO A 95 -2.57 35.65 -11.33
CA PRO A 95 -2.29 34.36 -11.95
C PRO A 95 -2.92 33.25 -11.11
N LYS A 96 -3.57 32.29 -11.78
CA LYS A 96 -4.21 31.14 -11.11
C LYS A 96 -3.23 30.49 -10.12
N PRO A 97 -3.67 30.13 -8.90
CA PRO A 97 -2.81 29.51 -7.90
C PRO A 97 -2.08 28.28 -8.47
N ARG A 98 -0.75 28.26 -8.32
CA ARG A 98 0.16 27.30 -8.96
C ARG A 98 -0.13 25.83 -8.65
N PHE A 99 -0.83 25.52 -7.55
CA PHE A 99 -1.15 24.15 -7.11
C PHE A 99 -2.39 23.54 -7.81
N LEU A 100 -3.28 24.34 -8.39
CA LEU A 100 -4.51 23.84 -9.06
C LEU A 100 -4.23 23.03 -10.33
N ARG A 101 -2.98 23.04 -10.83
CA ARG A 101 -2.54 22.25 -12.00
C ARG A 101 -2.17 20.81 -11.68
N TRP A 102 -2.00 20.48 -10.40
CA TRP A 102 -1.70 19.13 -9.94
C TRP A 102 -2.95 18.28 -9.70
N LEU A 103 -4.11 18.86 -9.99
CA LEU A 103 -5.37 18.16 -9.91
C LEU A 103 -5.51 17.20 -11.08
N PRO A 104 -5.69 15.90 -10.83
CA PRO A 104 -5.91 14.96 -11.91
C PRO A 104 -7.16 15.34 -12.73
N THR A 105 -7.13 15.10 -14.03
CA THR A 105 -8.07 15.63 -15.03
C THR A 105 -9.55 15.24 -14.83
N TRP A 106 -9.84 14.16 -14.09
CA TRP A 106 -11.18 13.80 -13.60
C TRP A 106 -11.78 14.76 -12.54
N CYS A 107 -11.00 15.68 -11.95
CA CYS A 107 -11.52 16.69 -11.01
C CYS A 107 -12.35 17.81 -11.67
N GLY A 108 -12.47 17.80 -13.01
CA GLY A 108 -13.41 18.63 -13.76
C GLY A 108 -13.23 20.15 -13.64
N PRO A 109 -14.05 20.94 -14.36
CA PRO A 109 -13.91 22.39 -14.44
C PRO A 109 -14.18 23.14 -13.12
N LEU A 110 -14.70 22.48 -12.07
CA LEU A 110 -14.96 23.10 -10.77
C LEU A 110 -13.69 23.66 -10.10
N CYS A 111 -12.55 22.97 -10.26
CA CYS A 111 -11.31 23.38 -9.61
C CYS A 111 -10.60 24.57 -10.28
N LEU A 112 -10.86 24.81 -11.57
CA LEU A 112 -10.18 25.84 -12.36
C LEU A 112 -10.75 27.26 -12.20
N SER A 113 -11.80 27.41 -11.38
CA SER A 113 -12.57 28.63 -11.14
C SER A 113 -12.69 29.05 -9.67
N LEU A 114 -12.08 28.34 -8.72
CA LEU A 114 -12.20 28.67 -7.30
C LEU A 114 -11.18 29.75 -6.90
N SER A 115 -11.70 30.91 -6.51
CA SER A 115 -10.93 31.93 -5.79
C SER A 115 -10.52 31.41 -4.41
N ILE A 116 -9.65 32.14 -3.70
CA ILE A 116 -9.32 31.85 -2.28
C ILE A 116 -10.61 31.75 -1.42
N ALA A 117 -11.63 32.56 -1.74
CA ALA A 117 -12.95 32.48 -1.12
C ALA A 117 -13.70 31.17 -1.47
N GLY A 118 -13.53 30.63 -2.68
CA GLY A 118 -14.06 29.34 -3.09
C GLY A 118 -13.39 28.16 -2.37
N VAL A 119 -12.09 28.25 -2.09
CA VAL A 119 -11.37 27.27 -1.26
C VAL A 119 -11.83 27.35 0.20
N LEU A 120 -11.95 28.55 0.77
CA LEU A 120 -12.45 28.74 2.13
C LEU A 120 -13.89 28.26 2.27
N PHE A 121 -14.73 28.43 1.24
CA PHE A 121 -16.07 27.88 1.18
C PHE A 121 -16.07 26.34 1.12
N LEU A 122 -15.13 25.72 0.38
CA LEU A 122 -14.94 24.26 0.39
C LEU A 122 -14.44 23.73 1.74
N LEU A 123 -13.60 24.47 2.45
CA LEU A 123 -13.14 24.11 3.80
C LEU A 123 -14.29 24.16 4.82
N VAL A 124 -15.21 25.11 4.67
CA VAL A 124 -16.46 25.20 5.47
C VAL A 124 -17.45 24.09 5.09
N LEU A 125 -17.57 23.74 3.81
CA LEU A 125 -18.42 22.64 3.32
C LEU A 125 -17.87 21.25 3.65
N ALA A 126 -16.55 21.08 3.77
CA ALA A 126 -15.88 19.83 4.11
C ALA A 126 -16.06 19.43 5.59
N GLY A 127 -16.84 20.19 6.37
CA GLY A 127 -17.23 19.79 7.72
C GLY A 127 -16.05 19.53 8.66
N LEU A 128 -14.98 20.33 8.56
CA LEU A 128 -13.86 20.26 9.49
C LEU A 128 -14.39 20.41 10.92
N THR A 129 -14.48 19.29 11.62
CA THR A 129 -14.71 19.25 13.05
C THR A 129 -13.54 19.96 13.75
N SER A 130 -13.82 20.53 14.91
CA SER A 130 -12.89 21.30 15.76
C SER A 130 -11.50 20.66 15.96
N SER A 131 -11.37 19.35 15.73
CA SER A 131 -10.16 18.53 15.80
C SER A 131 -9.07 18.91 14.78
N GLY A 132 -9.45 19.23 13.54
CA GLY A 132 -8.50 19.56 12.47
C GLY A 132 -7.83 20.93 12.66
N TYR A 133 -8.55 21.86 13.28
CA TYR A 133 -8.06 23.21 13.59
C TYR A 133 -7.13 23.23 14.81
N GLU A 134 -7.45 22.46 15.86
CA GLU A 134 -6.61 22.37 17.07
C GLU A 134 -5.21 21.77 16.79
N TYR A 135 -5.10 20.79 15.89
CA TYR A 135 -3.78 20.25 15.49
C TYR A 135 -2.87 21.31 14.83
N ILE A 136 -3.45 22.21 14.04
CA ILE A 136 -2.74 23.27 13.31
C ILE A 136 -2.33 24.40 14.26
N ARG A 137 -3.19 24.71 15.23
CA ARG A 137 -2.88 25.69 16.28
C ARG A 137 -1.71 25.23 17.16
N LEU A 138 -1.60 23.93 17.42
CA LEU A 138 -0.54 23.34 18.25
C LEU A 138 0.80 23.20 17.53
N SER A 139 0.83 23.13 16.19
CA SER A 139 2.05 22.86 15.42
C SER A 139 2.85 24.11 15.00
N GLY A 140 2.26 25.31 15.05
CA GLY A 140 2.96 26.59 14.88
C GLY A 140 3.52 26.91 13.49
N ASP A 141 3.34 26.04 12.48
CA ASP A 141 3.93 26.18 11.13
C ASP A 141 2.83 26.42 10.06
N TYR A 142 2.18 27.58 10.09
CA TYR A 142 0.94 27.90 9.36
C TYR A 142 1.03 27.75 7.81
N GLU A 143 2.19 27.99 7.18
CA GLU A 143 2.34 27.92 5.71
C GLU A 143 2.32 26.47 5.17
N LYS A 144 2.97 25.53 5.86
CA LYS A 144 2.91 24.11 5.48
C LYS A 144 1.54 23.49 5.77
N HIS A 145 0.89 23.91 6.85
CA HIS A 145 -0.39 23.34 7.27
C HIS A 145 -1.57 23.85 6.44
N SER A 146 -1.56 25.12 6.01
CA SER A 146 -2.54 25.65 5.05
C SER A 146 -2.50 24.91 3.71
N THR A 147 -1.30 24.60 3.21
CA THR A 147 -1.13 23.79 1.99
C THR A 147 -1.71 22.38 2.16
N ASN A 148 -1.48 21.72 3.30
CA ASN A 148 -2.03 20.39 3.59
C ASN A 148 -3.56 20.41 3.70
N LEU A 149 -4.16 21.45 4.30
CA LEU A 149 -5.61 21.63 4.38
C LEU A 149 -6.26 21.83 3.00
N LEU A 150 -5.65 22.67 2.17
CA LEU A 150 -6.05 22.89 0.78
C LEU A 150 -6.03 21.58 0.00
N TRP A 151 -4.96 20.79 0.14
CA TRP A 151 -4.86 19.46 -0.44
C TRP A 151 -5.97 18.53 0.06
N ALA A 152 -6.20 18.45 1.37
CA ALA A 152 -7.25 17.63 1.95
C ALA A 152 -8.65 18.03 1.45
N ALA A 153 -8.95 19.33 1.35
CA ALA A 153 -10.23 19.82 0.84
C ALA A 153 -10.43 19.52 -0.65
N VAL A 154 -9.36 19.65 -1.44
CA VAL A 154 -9.37 19.32 -2.87
C VAL A 154 -9.55 17.81 -3.09
N ILE A 155 -8.84 16.99 -2.30
CA ILE A 155 -9.01 15.53 -2.28
C ILE A 155 -10.46 15.19 -1.96
N TYR A 156 -11.03 15.79 -0.92
CA TYR A 156 -12.41 15.56 -0.52
C TYR A 156 -13.38 15.95 -1.63
N ALA A 157 -13.21 17.13 -2.25
CA ALA A 157 -14.04 17.56 -3.36
C ALA A 157 -14.00 16.60 -4.56
N CYS A 158 -12.84 16.02 -4.88
CA CYS A 158 -12.70 15.12 -6.02
C CYS A 158 -13.12 13.67 -5.71
N THR A 159 -12.86 13.19 -4.49
CA THR A 159 -12.96 11.76 -4.16
C THR A 159 -14.05 11.42 -3.15
N GLY A 160 -14.62 12.43 -2.48
CA GLY A 160 -15.46 12.25 -1.29
C GLY A 160 -14.70 11.70 -0.08
N ALA A 161 -13.37 11.63 -0.14
CA ALA A 161 -12.53 11.04 0.90
C ALA A 161 -11.91 12.11 1.79
N LEU A 162 -11.89 11.85 3.11
CA LEU A 162 -10.97 12.52 4.01
C LEU A 162 -9.60 11.85 3.90
N SER A 163 -8.54 12.63 3.66
CA SER A 163 -7.17 12.13 3.62
C SER A 163 -6.43 12.52 4.89
N THR A 164 -5.83 11.52 5.54
CA THR A 164 -5.10 11.69 6.79
C THR A 164 -3.73 11.06 6.66
N VAL A 165 -2.69 11.80 7.03
CA VAL A 165 -1.33 11.28 7.23
C VAL A 165 -0.93 11.58 8.66
N ALA A 166 -0.97 10.56 9.51
CA ALA A 166 -0.68 10.71 10.93
C ALA A 166 -0.23 9.35 11.50
N PRO A 167 0.45 9.33 12.66
CA PRO A 167 0.61 8.10 13.43
C PRO A 167 -0.75 7.42 13.63
N LEU A 168 -0.81 6.11 13.42
CA LEU A 168 -2.04 5.35 13.68
C LEU A 168 -2.29 5.21 15.17
N VAL A 169 -1.24 5.05 15.96
CA VAL A 169 -1.28 4.99 17.43
C VAL A 169 -0.19 5.91 18.00
N ASP A 170 -0.28 6.25 19.28
CA ASP A 170 0.73 7.06 19.96
C ASP A 170 2.12 6.43 19.84
N GLY A 171 3.09 7.21 19.34
CA GLY A 171 4.46 6.75 19.07
C GLY A 171 4.60 5.84 17.84
N GLY A 172 3.52 5.57 17.11
CA GLY A 172 3.52 4.81 15.87
C GLY A 172 4.08 5.59 14.68
N ALA A 173 4.32 4.89 13.58
CA ALA A 173 4.79 5.51 12.35
C ALA A 173 3.64 6.22 11.61
N ALA A 174 3.95 7.35 10.96
CA ALA A 174 2.95 8.10 10.20
C ALA A 174 2.46 7.30 8.99
N MET A 175 1.17 6.98 8.95
CA MET A 175 0.55 6.25 7.85
C MET A 175 -0.49 7.11 7.15
N HIS A 176 -0.58 6.96 5.85
CA HIS A 176 -1.62 7.57 5.04
C HIS A 176 -2.86 6.69 4.99
N ARG A 177 -4.04 7.29 5.16
CA ARG A 177 -5.33 6.66 4.93
C ARG A 177 -6.30 7.60 4.22
N LEU A 178 -7.23 6.99 3.49
CA LEU A 178 -8.40 7.65 2.91
C LEU A 178 -9.65 7.12 3.60
N GLU A 179 -10.56 8.02 3.98
CA GLU A 179 -11.79 7.66 4.68
C GLU A 179 -13.02 8.15 3.92
N TRP A 180 -14.03 7.29 3.76
CA TRP A 180 -15.33 7.60 3.14
C TRP A 180 -16.47 7.25 4.08
N GLY A 181 -17.59 7.97 3.93
CA GLY A 181 -18.76 7.82 4.79
C GLY A 181 -18.64 8.59 6.10
N ASP A 182 -19.76 8.72 6.81
CA ASP A 182 -19.83 9.43 8.08
C ASP A 182 -19.43 8.51 9.23
N ALA A 183 -18.33 8.83 9.91
CA ALA A 183 -17.81 8.08 11.05
C ALA A 183 -18.78 8.08 12.25
N GLU A 184 -19.58 9.13 12.39
CA GLU A 184 -20.52 9.36 13.49
C GLU A 184 -21.91 8.76 13.23
N ALA A 185 -22.22 8.43 11.97
CA ALA A 185 -23.50 7.81 11.60
C ALA A 185 -23.69 6.39 12.13
N GLY A 186 -22.66 5.78 12.74
CA GLY A 186 -22.74 4.46 13.37
C GLY A 186 -22.89 3.28 12.40
N GLY A 187 -22.72 3.52 11.09
CA GLY A 187 -22.79 2.48 10.07
C GLY A 187 -21.61 1.48 10.12
N PRO A 188 -21.65 0.38 9.36
CA PRO A 188 -20.60 -0.64 9.37
C PRO A 188 -19.20 -0.04 9.16
N ALA A 189 -18.26 -0.41 10.03
CA ALA A 189 -16.86 -0.04 9.90
C ALA A 189 -16.17 -0.99 8.91
N VAL A 190 -15.39 -0.46 7.97
CA VAL A 190 -14.71 -1.25 6.93
C VAL A 190 -13.25 -0.84 6.84
N LEU A 191 -12.32 -1.72 7.20
CA LEU A 191 -10.89 -1.50 6.94
C LEU A 191 -10.53 -2.06 5.57
N ALA A 192 -10.11 -1.19 4.64
CA ALA A 192 -9.73 -1.55 3.29
C ALA A 192 -8.20 -1.60 3.09
N LEU A 193 -7.69 -2.69 2.51
CA LEU A 193 -6.26 -3.01 2.41
C LEU A 193 -5.85 -3.31 0.95
N HIS A 194 -4.91 -2.56 0.38
CA HIS A 194 -4.61 -2.57 -1.05
C HIS A 194 -3.57 -3.62 -1.50
N GLY A 195 -3.40 -3.76 -2.82
CA GLY A 195 -2.42 -4.66 -3.45
C GLY A 195 -0.96 -4.17 -3.41
N TRP A 196 -0.02 -5.04 -3.79
CA TRP A 196 1.40 -4.68 -3.82
C TRP A 196 1.69 -3.58 -4.86
N MET A 197 2.43 -2.54 -4.45
CA MET A 197 2.71 -1.34 -5.25
C MET A 197 1.48 -0.49 -5.61
N ASP A 198 0.37 -0.67 -4.90
CA ASP A 198 -0.78 0.23 -4.93
C ASP A 198 -0.76 1.14 -3.68
N ASN A 199 -1.89 1.77 -3.35
CA ASN A 199 -2.12 2.58 -2.15
C ASN A 199 -3.63 2.63 -1.84
N ALA A 200 -4.02 3.41 -0.82
CA ALA A 200 -5.42 3.60 -0.43
C ALA A 200 -6.35 4.07 -1.57
N GLY A 201 -5.83 4.78 -2.58
CA GLY A 201 -6.56 5.19 -3.79
C GLY A 201 -7.13 4.03 -4.61
N SER A 202 -6.65 2.80 -4.37
CA SER A 202 -7.22 1.57 -4.93
C SER A 202 -8.70 1.39 -4.58
N PHE A 203 -9.18 2.02 -3.50
CA PHE A 203 -10.57 1.94 -3.07
C PHE A 203 -11.38 3.21 -3.41
N SER A 204 -10.86 4.13 -4.21
CA SER A 204 -11.53 5.40 -4.52
C SER A 204 -12.95 5.25 -5.06
N LYS A 205 -13.19 4.28 -5.96
CA LYS A 205 -14.55 3.98 -6.47
C LYS A 205 -15.38 3.19 -5.45
N LEU A 206 -14.86 2.04 -5.03
CA LEU A 206 -15.59 1.08 -4.18
C LEU A 206 -15.87 1.63 -2.78
N GLY A 207 -14.87 2.24 -2.13
CA GLY A 207 -14.98 2.84 -0.80
C GLY A 207 -15.97 4.01 -0.77
N ARG A 208 -15.92 4.90 -1.77
CA ARG A 208 -16.92 5.96 -1.93
C ARG A 208 -18.33 5.40 -2.07
N ALA A 209 -18.53 4.41 -2.94
CA ALA A 209 -19.85 3.84 -3.17
C ALA A 209 -20.39 3.09 -1.93
N LEU A 210 -19.54 2.38 -1.18
CA LEU A 210 -19.91 1.79 0.10
C LEU A 210 -20.33 2.86 1.13
N GLY A 211 -19.60 3.97 1.20
CA GLY A 211 -19.96 5.09 2.08
C GLY A 211 -21.28 5.76 1.69
N GLU A 212 -21.41 6.19 0.44
CA GLU A 212 -22.56 6.97 -0.03
C GLU A 212 -23.85 6.13 -0.19
N ARG A 213 -23.73 4.89 -0.67
CA ARG A 213 -24.91 4.06 -1.05
C ARG A 213 -25.28 3.02 0.00
N HIS A 214 -24.33 2.63 0.86
CA HIS A 214 -24.53 1.58 1.87
C HIS A 214 -24.27 2.06 3.31
N GLY A 215 -23.94 3.34 3.49
CA GLY A 215 -23.76 3.93 4.81
C GLY A 215 -22.59 3.34 5.61
N CYS A 216 -21.58 2.79 4.93
CA CYS A 216 -20.38 2.29 5.60
C CYS A 216 -19.43 3.45 5.98
N HIS A 217 -18.71 3.31 7.08
CA HIS A 217 -17.50 4.09 7.33
C HIS A 217 -16.30 3.26 6.84
N VAL A 218 -15.74 3.65 5.70
CA VAL A 218 -14.64 2.93 5.05
C VAL A 218 -13.33 3.67 5.31
N ALA A 219 -12.36 3.00 5.92
CA ALA A 219 -10.99 3.48 6.07
C ALA A 219 -10.03 2.64 5.22
N ALA A 220 -9.47 3.20 4.16
CA ALA A 220 -8.44 2.55 3.34
C ALA A 220 -7.04 2.94 3.79
N LEU A 221 -6.26 1.97 4.26
CA LEU A 221 -4.90 2.17 4.71
C LEU A 221 -3.91 2.08 3.53
N THR A 222 -2.94 3.00 3.46
CA THR A 222 -1.75 2.85 2.62
C THR A 222 -0.65 2.16 3.42
N PHE A 223 -0.18 1.01 2.95
CA PHE A 223 0.80 0.19 3.65
C PHE A 223 2.18 0.86 3.79
N PRO A 224 3.01 0.41 4.76
CA PRO A 224 4.38 0.87 4.90
C PRO A 224 5.14 0.85 3.58
N GLY A 225 5.93 1.89 3.32
CA GLY A 225 6.74 2.04 2.11
C GLY A 225 5.95 2.31 0.83
N HIS A 226 4.62 2.43 0.89
CA HIS A 226 3.77 2.80 -0.23
C HIS A 226 3.26 4.24 -0.08
N GLY A 227 3.00 4.90 -1.20
CA GLY A 227 2.50 6.26 -1.22
C GLY A 227 3.31 7.22 -0.35
N VAL A 228 2.63 7.91 0.56
CA VAL A 228 3.23 8.82 1.53
C VAL A 228 3.28 8.24 2.95
N SER A 229 2.96 6.95 3.12
CA SER A 229 3.13 6.25 4.39
C SER A 229 4.61 6.07 4.74
N ALA A 230 4.90 6.02 6.04
CA ALA A 230 6.23 5.78 6.55
C ALA A 230 6.86 4.52 5.94
N ARG A 231 8.18 4.60 5.75
CA ARG A 231 8.98 3.46 5.30
C ARG A 231 9.23 2.53 6.48
N ALA A 232 9.54 1.27 6.18
CA ALA A 232 10.14 0.40 7.19
C ALA A 232 11.46 1.01 7.69
N GLU A 233 11.75 0.81 8.97
CA GLU A 233 13.01 1.20 9.59
C GLU A 233 14.23 0.68 8.80
N PRO A 234 15.44 1.24 9.01
CA PRO A 234 16.66 0.67 8.46
C PRO A 234 16.71 -0.84 8.71
N TRP A 235 17.05 -1.60 7.67
CA TRP A 235 17.05 -3.09 7.66
C TRP A 235 15.68 -3.77 7.72
N GLY A 236 14.61 -3.00 7.90
CA GLY A 236 13.24 -3.50 7.82
C GLY A 236 12.94 -4.18 6.49
N GLU A 237 12.22 -5.30 6.58
CA GLU A 237 11.79 -6.09 5.44
C GLU A 237 10.28 -5.96 5.28
N TYR A 238 9.82 -5.77 4.04
CA TYR A 238 8.40 -5.62 3.70
C TYR A 238 7.72 -7.00 3.60
N HIS A 239 7.78 -7.75 4.70
CA HIS A 239 7.03 -8.99 4.86
C HIS A 239 5.55 -8.69 5.12
N GLN A 240 4.68 -9.65 4.80
CA GLN A 240 3.24 -9.46 5.00
C GLN A 240 2.84 -9.32 6.48
N ALA A 241 3.68 -9.83 7.39
CA ALA A 241 3.55 -9.56 8.83
C ALA A 241 3.66 -8.07 9.18
N LEU A 242 4.55 -7.31 8.51
CA LEU A 242 4.67 -5.87 8.72
C LEU A 242 3.36 -5.16 8.32
N ASN A 243 2.78 -5.55 7.18
CA ASN A 243 1.51 -5.01 6.70
C ASN A 243 0.35 -5.39 7.64
N ALA A 244 0.35 -6.60 8.20
CA ALA A 244 -0.63 -7.02 9.20
C ALA A 244 -0.51 -6.21 10.50
N SER A 245 0.72 -5.95 10.98
CA SER A 245 0.95 -5.07 12.13
C SER A 245 0.42 -3.66 11.88
N ALA A 246 0.69 -3.07 10.71
CA ALA A 246 0.16 -1.75 10.35
C ALA A 246 -1.37 -1.74 10.27
N ALA A 247 -2.00 -2.82 9.79
CA ALA A 247 -3.45 -2.96 9.77
C ALA A 247 -4.05 -3.08 11.19
N LEU A 248 -3.39 -3.82 12.09
CA LEU A 248 -3.79 -3.90 13.50
C LEU A 248 -3.65 -2.54 14.20
N GLU A 249 -2.55 -1.82 13.98
CA GLU A 249 -2.40 -0.44 14.47
C GLU A 249 -3.49 0.48 13.92
N ALA A 250 -3.90 0.32 12.66
CA ALA A 250 -4.99 1.11 12.09
C ALA A 250 -6.33 0.81 12.80
N LEU A 251 -6.64 -0.46 13.08
CA LEU A 251 -7.84 -0.84 13.81
C LEU A 251 -7.85 -0.28 15.24
N VAL A 252 -6.71 -0.29 15.92
CA VAL A 252 -6.55 0.30 17.26
C VAL A 252 -6.65 1.82 17.21
N GLY A 253 -5.95 2.44 16.26
CA GLY A 253 -5.93 3.89 16.05
C GLY A 253 -7.27 4.52 15.70
N LEU A 254 -8.09 3.77 14.96
CA LEU A 254 -9.47 4.15 14.65
C LEU A 254 -10.43 3.91 15.81
N GLY A 255 -9.97 3.31 16.92
CA GLY A 255 -10.81 2.93 18.05
C GLY A 255 -11.79 1.81 17.71
N TRP A 256 -11.48 0.96 16.72
CA TRP A 256 -12.34 -0.16 16.32
C TRP A 256 -12.02 -1.45 17.05
N VAL A 257 -10.77 -1.61 17.45
CA VAL A 257 -10.27 -2.73 18.24
C VAL A 257 -9.50 -2.19 19.44
N GLU A 258 -9.67 -2.84 20.58
CA GLU A 258 -8.90 -2.56 21.79
C GLU A 258 -8.41 -3.87 22.41
N ASN A 259 -7.50 -3.76 23.39
CA ASN A 259 -7.08 -4.92 24.16
C ASN A 259 -7.90 -5.02 25.46
N GLY A 260 -8.67 -6.10 25.59
CA GLY A 260 -9.38 -6.45 26.82
C GLY A 260 -8.57 -7.36 27.75
N PRO A 261 -9.15 -7.76 28.90
CA PRO A 261 -8.52 -8.68 29.85
C PRO A 261 -8.12 -10.03 29.23
N ASP A 262 -8.93 -10.53 28.28
CA ASP A 262 -8.78 -11.85 27.66
C ASP A 262 -8.20 -11.77 26.24
N GLY A 263 -7.66 -10.62 25.84
CA GLY A 263 -7.08 -10.36 24.52
C GLY A 263 -7.86 -9.34 23.69
N PRO A 264 -7.59 -9.27 22.36
CA PRO A 264 -8.23 -8.30 21.48
C PRO A 264 -9.75 -8.44 21.47
N ARG A 265 -10.46 -7.31 21.54
CA ARG A 265 -11.92 -7.25 21.41
C ARG A 265 -12.36 -6.05 20.59
N LYS A 266 -13.60 -6.10 20.09
CA LYS A 266 -14.25 -4.97 19.42
C LYS A 266 -14.42 -3.79 20.39
N ALA A 267 -14.02 -2.59 19.97
CA ALA A 267 -14.14 -1.34 20.75
C ALA A 267 -15.34 -0.46 20.31
N ILE A 268 -15.90 -0.72 19.13
CA ILE A 268 -17.17 -0.14 18.68
C ILE A 268 -18.38 -0.92 19.23
N PRO A 269 -19.60 -0.34 19.23
CA PRO A 269 -20.81 -1.02 19.69
C PRO A 269 -20.97 -2.43 19.11
N ALA A 270 -21.43 -3.38 19.92
CA ALA A 270 -21.48 -4.79 19.55
C ALA A 270 -22.37 -5.06 18.32
N ASP A 271 -23.40 -4.26 18.12
CA ASP A 271 -24.31 -4.26 16.97
C ASP A 271 -23.75 -3.53 15.73
N ARG A 272 -22.66 -2.78 15.86
CA ARG A 272 -21.95 -2.17 14.74
C ARG A 272 -20.99 -3.20 14.11
N PRO A 273 -21.18 -3.58 12.84
CA PRO A 273 -20.28 -4.52 12.19
C PRO A 273 -18.90 -3.91 11.93
N LEU A 274 -17.86 -4.73 12.05
CA LEU A 274 -16.50 -4.46 11.61
C LEU A 274 -16.11 -5.46 10.53
N PHE A 275 -15.91 -4.95 9.32
CA PHE A 275 -15.55 -5.73 8.15
C PHE A 275 -14.12 -5.43 7.67
N LEU A 276 -13.49 -6.43 7.05
CA LEU A 276 -12.24 -6.25 6.31
C LEU A 276 -12.51 -6.35 4.81
N LEU A 277 -11.88 -5.46 4.03
CA LEU A 277 -11.94 -5.47 2.57
C LEU A 277 -10.52 -5.50 2.00
N GLY A 278 -10.11 -6.60 1.37
CA GLY A 278 -8.73 -6.77 0.93
C GLY A 278 -8.62 -7.00 -0.57
N HIS A 279 -7.74 -6.27 -1.26
CA HIS A 279 -7.40 -6.53 -2.67
C HIS A 279 -6.02 -7.19 -2.78
N SER A 280 -5.90 -8.28 -3.54
CA SER A 280 -4.64 -8.94 -3.86
C SER A 280 -3.79 -9.22 -2.61
N MET A 281 -2.61 -8.59 -2.47
CA MET A 281 -1.77 -8.64 -1.27
C MET A 281 -2.55 -8.26 0.00
N GLY A 282 -3.37 -7.21 -0.06
CA GLY A 282 -4.21 -6.77 1.04
C GLY A 282 -5.25 -7.81 1.44
N GLY A 283 -5.72 -8.66 0.51
CA GLY A 283 -6.57 -9.81 0.85
C GLY A 283 -5.84 -10.87 1.67
N ALA A 284 -4.57 -11.15 1.36
CA ALA A 284 -3.74 -12.03 2.18
C ALA A 284 -3.51 -11.44 3.58
N VAL A 285 -3.30 -10.13 3.67
CA VAL A 285 -3.15 -9.42 4.95
C VAL A 285 -4.46 -9.43 5.74
N SER A 286 -5.62 -9.23 5.10
CA SER A 286 -6.93 -9.34 5.74
C SER A 286 -7.13 -10.71 6.38
N ALA A 287 -6.74 -11.80 5.71
CA ALA A 287 -6.81 -13.15 6.29
C ALA A 287 -5.90 -13.30 7.53
N MET A 288 -4.69 -12.71 7.52
CA MET A 288 -3.81 -12.71 8.70
C MET A 288 -4.41 -11.93 9.88
N VAL A 289 -4.98 -10.76 9.61
CA VAL A 289 -5.65 -9.92 10.63
C VAL A 289 -6.88 -10.64 11.18
N ALA A 290 -7.70 -11.24 10.32
CA ALA A 290 -8.88 -12.02 10.70
C ALA A 290 -8.51 -13.25 11.54
N ALA A 291 -7.41 -13.94 11.22
CA ALA A 291 -6.90 -15.05 12.03
C ALA A 291 -6.47 -14.60 13.44
N ALA A 292 -5.90 -13.39 13.55
CA ALA A 292 -5.43 -12.85 14.83
C ALA A 292 -6.59 -12.36 15.72
N LEU A 293 -7.61 -11.74 15.13
CA LEU A 293 -8.69 -11.09 15.87
C LEU A 293 -9.95 -11.96 16.02
N GLY A 294 -10.14 -12.93 15.13
CA GLY A 294 -11.28 -13.83 15.13
C GLY A 294 -12.65 -13.13 15.06
N THR A 295 -13.69 -13.91 15.32
CA THR A 295 -15.09 -13.44 15.34
C THR A 295 -15.45 -12.60 16.57
N ALA A 296 -14.50 -12.43 17.51
CA ALA A 296 -14.63 -11.53 18.64
C ALA A 296 -14.51 -10.05 18.24
N CYS A 297 -13.82 -9.77 17.13
CA CYS A 297 -13.68 -8.41 16.60
C CYS A 297 -14.26 -8.26 15.20
N VAL A 298 -13.94 -9.19 14.28
CA VAL A 298 -14.25 -9.06 12.85
C VAL A 298 -15.47 -9.90 12.50
N ASP A 299 -16.48 -9.29 11.89
CA ASP A 299 -17.76 -9.97 11.60
C ASP A 299 -17.78 -10.65 10.23
N ALA A 300 -17.05 -10.10 9.25
CA ALA A 300 -16.91 -10.67 7.92
C ALA A 300 -15.72 -10.04 7.18
N MET A 301 -15.25 -10.70 6.11
CA MET A 301 -14.27 -10.11 5.19
C MET A 301 -14.56 -10.41 3.72
N ALA A 302 -14.29 -9.43 2.86
CA ALA A 302 -14.38 -9.58 1.40
C ALA A 302 -12.99 -9.45 0.76
N LEU A 303 -12.62 -10.41 -0.08
CA LEU A 303 -11.30 -10.55 -0.68
C LEU A 303 -11.42 -10.48 -2.21
N ILE A 304 -10.86 -9.44 -2.82
CA ILE A 304 -10.86 -9.22 -4.26
C ILE A 304 -9.51 -9.69 -4.80
N GLU A 305 -9.50 -10.77 -5.59
CA GLU A 305 -8.27 -11.41 -6.08
C GLU A 305 -7.30 -11.81 -4.93
N GLY A 306 -7.81 -11.94 -3.71
CA GLY A 306 -7.06 -12.10 -2.46
C GLY A 306 -6.83 -13.56 -2.07
N HIS A 307 -6.01 -14.29 -2.83
CA HIS A 307 -5.85 -15.74 -2.70
C HIS A 307 -4.90 -16.20 -1.56
N GLY A 308 -4.47 -15.31 -0.67
CA GLY A 308 -3.47 -15.61 0.36
C GLY A 308 -2.01 -15.46 -0.11
N LEU A 309 -1.06 -15.93 0.71
CA LEU A 309 0.37 -15.66 0.53
C LEU A 309 1.00 -16.47 -0.60
N PHE A 310 2.03 -15.91 -1.27
CA PHE A 310 2.86 -16.69 -2.20
C PHE A 310 3.70 -17.72 -1.43
N THR A 311 3.77 -18.93 -1.99
CA THR A 311 4.42 -20.08 -1.33
C THR A 311 5.57 -20.61 -2.17
N LYS A 312 6.54 -21.22 -1.50
CA LYS A 312 7.56 -22.07 -2.12
C LYS A 312 7.61 -23.40 -1.38
N PRO A 313 7.84 -24.54 -2.06
CA PRO A 313 8.06 -25.80 -1.38
C PRO A 313 9.20 -25.69 -0.38
N SER A 314 9.12 -26.37 0.77
CA SER A 314 10.16 -26.32 1.79
C SER A 314 11.54 -26.73 1.27
N SER A 315 11.59 -27.59 0.25
CA SER A 315 12.82 -27.98 -0.47
C SER A 315 13.56 -26.80 -1.11
N HIS A 316 12.87 -25.69 -1.39
CA HIS A 316 13.43 -24.48 -2.00
C HIS A 316 13.85 -23.42 -0.97
N ALA A 317 13.52 -23.60 0.31
CA ALA A 317 13.74 -22.58 1.34
C ALA A 317 15.21 -22.14 1.44
N GLY A 318 16.15 -23.11 1.45
CA GLY A 318 17.58 -22.84 1.51
C GLY A 318 18.09 -22.02 0.32
N ARG A 319 17.68 -22.38 -0.91
CA ARG A 319 18.05 -21.64 -2.12
C ARG A 319 17.44 -20.24 -2.14
N ALA A 320 16.15 -20.11 -1.81
CA ALA A 320 15.46 -18.83 -1.76
C ALA A 320 16.13 -17.85 -0.76
N LEU A 321 16.54 -18.35 0.42
CA LEU A 321 17.29 -17.56 1.40
C LEU A 321 18.64 -17.09 0.83
N GLN A 322 19.41 -18.02 0.24
CA GLN A 322 20.71 -17.70 -0.35
C GLN A 322 20.58 -16.63 -1.44
N ASP A 323 19.65 -16.79 -2.37
CA ASP A 323 19.45 -15.86 -3.48
C ASP A 323 19.00 -14.48 -2.96
N ALA A 324 18.07 -14.46 -2.00
CA ALA A 324 17.61 -13.22 -1.40
C ALA A 324 18.76 -12.46 -0.72
N LEU A 325 19.57 -13.12 0.11
CA LEU A 325 20.70 -12.51 0.81
C LEU A 325 21.83 -12.08 -0.15
N ARG A 326 22.18 -12.91 -1.13
CA ARG A 326 23.13 -12.53 -2.20
C ARG A 326 22.65 -11.29 -2.96
N SER A 327 21.34 -11.20 -3.26
CA SER A 327 20.77 -10.02 -3.93
C SER A 327 20.86 -8.76 -3.08
N ARG A 328 20.85 -8.87 -1.74
CA ARG A 328 21.07 -7.73 -0.82
C ARG A 328 22.52 -7.24 -0.93
N VAL A 329 23.49 -8.15 -0.87
CA VAL A 329 24.92 -7.83 -1.03
C VAL A 329 25.18 -7.15 -2.37
N GLN A 330 24.67 -7.70 -3.48
CA GLN A 330 24.82 -7.10 -4.81
C GLN A 330 24.20 -5.69 -4.89
N ARG A 331 23.04 -5.48 -4.25
CA ARG A 331 22.41 -4.14 -4.19
C ARG A 331 23.19 -3.16 -3.32
N MET A 332 23.83 -3.61 -2.24
CA MET A 332 24.69 -2.77 -1.40
C MET A 332 25.91 -2.26 -2.18
N HIS A 333 26.56 -3.13 -2.96
CA HIS A 333 27.67 -2.74 -3.83
C HIS A 333 27.21 -1.71 -4.88
N ARG A 334 26.14 -2.02 -5.63
CA ARG A 334 25.58 -1.07 -6.62
C ARG A 334 25.17 0.28 -6.02
N ARG A 335 24.68 0.30 -4.77
CA ARG A 335 24.36 1.55 -4.05
C ARG A 335 25.63 2.32 -3.69
N GLY A 336 26.68 1.63 -3.25
CA GLY A 336 27.99 2.22 -3.03
C GLY A 336 28.56 2.84 -4.31
N ASP A 337 28.49 2.10 -5.43
CA ASP A 337 28.95 2.55 -6.74
C ASP A 337 28.16 3.77 -7.23
N ALA A 338 26.82 3.73 -7.13
CA ALA A 338 25.95 4.83 -7.54
C ALA A 338 26.10 6.07 -6.64
N ALA A 339 26.22 5.91 -5.32
CA ALA A 339 26.47 7.03 -4.41
C ALA A 339 27.84 7.67 -4.64
N SER A 340 28.84 6.86 -5.02
CA SER A 340 30.17 7.33 -5.41
C SER A 340 30.14 8.08 -6.75
N ALA A 341 29.37 7.61 -7.73
CA ALA A 341 29.19 8.28 -9.03
C ALA A 341 28.39 9.60 -8.92
N VAL A 342 27.31 9.63 -8.12
CA VAL A 342 26.50 10.84 -7.89
C VAL A 342 27.28 11.91 -7.14
N SER A 343 28.20 11.53 -6.24
CA SER A 343 29.08 12.49 -5.56
C SER A 343 30.12 13.15 -6.49
N GLN A 344 30.36 12.60 -7.68
CA GLN A 344 31.26 13.17 -8.69
C GLN A 344 30.54 14.07 -9.72
N SER A 345 29.21 14.02 -9.81
CA SER A 345 28.41 14.96 -10.60
C SER A 345 27.78 16.01 -9.68
N ALA A 346 28.42 17.18 -9.58
CA ALA A 346 27.84 18.31 -8.85
C ALA A 346 26.53 18.77 -9.51
N GLY A 347 25.39 18.35 -8.94
CA GLY A 347 24.05 18.82 -9.28
C GLY A 347 23.12 17.72 -9.79
N GLY A 348 22.27 17.18 -8.90
CA GLY A 348 21.14 16.33 -9.29
C GLY A 348 20.78 15.30 -8.23
N GLY A 349 19.64 15.50 -7.55
CA GLY A 349 19.14 14.67 -6.46
C GLY A 349 19.03 13.18 -6.82
N GLY A 350 19.45 12.33 -5.89
CA GLY A 350 19.44 10.89 -6.05
C GLY A 350 18.03 10.27 -6.12
N GLY A 351 17.90 9.25 -6.96
CA GLY A 351 16.97 8.12 -6.75
C GLY A 351 15.60 8.21 -7.42
N GLY A 352 15.48 7.56 -8.58
CA GLY A 352 14.20 7.23 -9.24
C GLY A 352 14.05 7.82 -10.63
N ARG A 353 13.42 7.09 -11.56
CA ARG A 353 13.04 7.63 -12.88
C ARG A 353 11.98 8.72 -12.68
N ALA A 354 12.28 9.95 -13.10
CA ALA A 354 11.29 11.01 -13.20
C ALA A 354 10.44 10.83 -14.48
N TYR A 355 9.18 11.25 -14.40
CA TYR A 355 8.23 11.28 -15.50
C TYR A 355 7.82 12.73 -15.74
N GLU A 356 7.54 13.08 -17.00
CA GLU A 356 7.24 14.47 -17.36
C GLU A 356 5.95 15.01 -16.73
N ALA A 357 4.98 14.12 -16.47
CA ALA A 357 3.71 14.45 -15.84
C ALA A 357 3.10 13.23 -15.12
N LEU A 358 2.04 13.46 -14.35
CA LEU A 358 1.26 12.43 -13.68
C LEU A 358 0.74 11.37 -14.67
N GLU A 359 0.24 11.80 -15.82
CA GLU A 359 -0.28 10.96 -16.89
C GLU A 359 0.81 10.03 -17.46
N ALA A 360 2.05 10.52 -17.58
CA ALA A 360 3.16 9.71 -18.05
C ALA A 360 3.52 8.62 -17.02
N ALA A 361 3.48 8.95 -15.72
CA ALA A 361 3.65 7.96 -14.66
C ALA A 361 2.50 6.94 -14.62
N ALA A 362 1.25 7.38 -14.84
CA ALA A 362 0.08 6.52 -14.95
C ALA A 362 0.17 5.57 -16.17
N ALA A 363 0.59 6.08 -17.34
CA ALA A 363 0.85 5.27 -18.52
C ALA A 363 1.91 4.18 -18.25
N GLN A 364 3.01 4.55 -17.57
CA GLN A 364 4.01 3.58 -17.14
C GLN A 364 3.45 2.54 -16.17
N ARG A 365 2.57 2.93 -15.23
CA ARG A 365 1.91 2.00 -14.31
C ARG A 365 1.07 0.98 -15.07
N ARG A 366 0.26 1.42 -16.05
CA ARG A 366 -0.54 0.54 -16.91
C ARG A 366 0.32 -0.48 -17.65
N GLN A 367 1.39 -0.02 -18.30
CA GLN A 367 2.33 -0.92 -19.00
C GLN A 367 2.94 -1.96 -18.04
N SER A 368 3.25 -1.57 -16.80
CA SER A 368 3.82 -2.47 -15.81
C SER A 368 2.86 -3.55 -15.30
N VAL A 369 1.54 -3.33 -15.42
CA VAL A 369 0.50 -4.30 -15.05
C VAL A 369 0.27 -5.26 -16.21
N VAL A 370 0.04 -4.73 -17.41
CA VAL A 370 -0.15 -5.54 -18.63
C VAL A 370 1.06 -6.45 -18.89
N GLY A 371 2.28 -5.95 -18.72
CA GLY A 371 3.51 -6.72 -18.97
C GLY A 371 3.80 -7.83 -17.96
N ARG A 372 3.00 -8.00 -16.89
CA ARG A 372 3.20 -9.06 -15.88
C ARG A 372 2.43 -10.33 -16.18
N ASN A 373 1.27 -10.23 -16.83
CA ASN A 373 0.48 -11.37 -17.24
C ASN A 373 -0.42 -10.98 -18.41
N ASP A 374 -0.51 -11.86 -19.41
CA ASP A 374 -1.41 -11.66 -20.54
C ASP A 374 -2.86 -11.58 -20.03
N GLY A 375 -3.58 -10.54 -20.44
CA GLY A 375 -4.98 -10.32 -20.06
C GLY A 375 -5.23 -9.40 -18.85
N GLN A 376 -4.20 -8.98 -18.10
CA GLN A 376 -4.42 -7.96 -17.06
C GLN A 376 -4.70 -6.59 -17.68
N ILE A 377 -5.71 -5.90 -17.16
CA ILE A 377 -6.14 -4.58 -17.62
C ILE A 377 -6.05 -3.59 -16.45
N LEU A 378 -5.60 -2.38 -16.77
CA LEU A 378 -5.73 -1.22 -15.90
C LEU A 378 -6.10 -0.02 -16.77
N THR A 379 -7.30 0.52 -16.56
CA THR A 379 -7.78 1.69 -17.31
C THR A 379 -6.94 2.93 -17.00
N PRO A 380 -6.92 3.93 -17.91
CA PRO A 380 -6.29 5.23 -17.66
C PRO A 380 -6.71 5.85 -16.32
N GLU A 381 -8.00 5.82 -16.02
CA GLU A 381 -8.60 6.41 -14.83
C GLU A 381 -8.17 5.67 -13.57
N ALA A 382 -8.20 4.33 -13.59
CA ALA A 382 -7.71 3.50 -12.49
C ALA A 382 -6.22 3.72 -12.23
N ALA A 383 -5.42 3.85 -13.29
CA ALA A 383 -4.00 4.12 -13.16
C ALA A 383 -3.72 5.52 -12.59
N LEU A 384 -4.45 6.54 -13.03
CA LEU A 384 -4.35 7.88 -12.46
C LEU A 384 -4.72 7.88 -10.99
N ALA A 385 -5.81 7.21 -10.61
CA ALA A 385 -6.24 7.09 -9.22
C ALA A 385 -5.15 6.46 -8.34
N LEU A 386 -4.45 5.43 -8.84
CA LEU A 386 -3.34 4.81 -8.12
C LEU A 386 -2.10 5.72 -8.10
N VAL A 387 -1.72 6.32 -9.22
CA VAL A 387 -0.47 7.07 -9.30
C VAL A 387 -0.54 8.38 -8.54
N ALA A 388 -1.69 9.05 -8.47
CA ALA A 388 -1.88 10.32 -7.78
C ALA A 388 -1.43 10.31 -6.31
N TRP A 389 -1.53 9.15 -5.64
CA TRP A 389 -1.13 8.96 -4.25
C TRP A 389 0.25 8.33 -4.05
N SER A 390 0.93 8.01 -5.16
CA SER A 390 2.18 7.26 -5.18
C SER A 390 3.34 8.04 -5.78
N VAL A 391 3.15 9.34 -6.03
CA VAL A 391 4.17 10.21 -6.60
C VAL A 391 4.40 11.46 -5.77
N ALA A 392 5.58 12.04 -5.93
CA ALA A 392 5.95 13.36 -5.42
C ALA A 392 6.61 14.16 -6.55
N PRO A 393 6.73 15.49 -6.44
CA PRO A 393 7.51 16.30 -7.35
C PRO A 393 8.93 15.72 -7.54
N ALA A 394 9.38 15.65 -8.78
CA ALA A 394 10.71 15.15 -9.11
C ALA A 394 11.81 16.07 -8.54
N ASP A 395 11.57 17.38 -8.61
CA ASP A 395 12.38 18.42 -7.99
C ASP A 395 11.63 19.02 -6.80
N GLU A 396 12.13 18.78 -5.59
CA GLU A 396 11.54 19.29 -4.35
C GLU A 396 11.74 20.81 -4.19
N ARG A 397 12.66 21.41 -4.94
CA ARG A 397 12.94 22.85 -4.92
C ARG A 397 12.10 23.62 -5.93
N ASP A 398 11.54 22.93 -6.92
CA ASP A 398 10.67 23.50 -7.94
C ASP A 398 9.32 22.79 -7.95
N ALA A 399 8.45 23.19 -7.03
CA ALA A 399 7.06 22.72 -6.96
C ALA A 399 6.22 23.15 -8.19
N SER A 400 6.75 24.00 -9.08
CA SER A 400 6.07 24.36 -10.33
C SER A 400 6.33 23.37 -11.48
N SER A 401 7.32 22.50 -11.31
CA SER A 401 7.63 21.43 -12.25
C SER A 401 6.56 20.36 -12.23
N GLU A 402 5.88 20.10 -13.34
CA GLU A 402 4.88 19.02 -13.48
C GLU A 402 5.50 17.61 -13.39
N ARG A 403 6.83 17.53 -13.32
CA ARG A 403 7.57 16.27 -13.32
C ARG A 403 7.42 15.56 -11.99
N VAL A 404 7.20 14.25 -12.05
CA VAL A 404 6.92 13.41 -10.89
C VAL A 404 7.85 12.22 -10.76
N LYS A 405 8.08 11.76 -9.52
CA LYS A 405 8.80 10.53 -9.20
C LYS A 405 7.95 9.65 -8.28
N PHE A 406 7.99 8.33 -8.49
CA PHE A 406 7.33 7.39 -7.58
C PHE A 406 8.00 7.42 -6.19
N THR A 407 7.18 7.45 -5.13
CA THR A 407 7.64 7.57 -3.74
C THR A 407 7.92 6.24 -3.06
N HIS A 408 7.43 5.13 -3.65
CA HIS A 408 7.57 3.78 -3.10
C HIS A 408 9.00 3.47 -2.64
N ASP A 409 9.12 2.76 -1.52
CA ASP A 409 10.42 2.32 -1.05
C ASP A 409 11.01 1.28 -2.03
N PRO A 410 12.25 1.47 -2.52
CA PRO A 410 12.95 0.45 -3.33
C PRO A 410 13.06 -0.91 -2.62
N GLY A 411 12.97 -0.95 -1.29
CA GLY A 411 12.90 -2.15 -0.45
C GLY A 411 11.73 -3.07 -0.77
N LEU A 412 10.62 -2.53 -1.28
CA LEU A 412 9.43 -3.32 -1.70
C LEU A 412 9.72 -4.30 -2.85
N ARG A 413 10.84 -4.11 -3.56
CA ARG A 413 11.30 -4.99 -4.65
C ARG A 413 12.38 -5.98 -4.18
N ARG A 414 12.62 -6.10 -2.88
CA ARG A 414 13.54 -7.11 -2.34
C ARG A 414 12.88 -8.47 -2.40
N GLN A 415 13.67 -9.49 -2.67
CA GLN A 415 13.20 -10.86 -2.57
C GLN A 415 13.01 -11.21 -1.09
N SER A 416 11.91 -11.89 -0.78
CA SER A 416 11.67 -12.38 0.58
C SER A 416 12.77 -13.35 0.99
N ILE A 417 13.26 -13.21 2.22
CA ILE A 417 14.19 -14.17 2.85
C ILE A 417 13.49 -15.43 3.35
N SER A 418 12.18 -15.35 3.54
CA SER A 418 11.37 -16.45 4.05
C SER A 418 10.12 -16.58 3.19
N TYR A 419 9.89 -17.77 2.68
CA TYR A 419 8.64 -18.16 2.02
C TYR A 419 8.01 -19.26 2.87
N GLN A 420 6.70 -19.22 2.98
CA GLN A 420 5.95 -20.30 3.60
C GLN A 420 5.72 -21.43 2.61
N SER A 421 5.62 -22.66 3.12
CA SER A 421 5.09 -23.78 2.35
C SER A 421 3.59 -23.63 2.14
N GLU A 422 3.03 -24.37 1.19
CA GLU A 422 1.57 -24.40 0.99
C GLU A 422 0.85 -24.89 2.24
N ASP A 423 1.38 -25.92 2.92
CA ASP A 423 0.80 -26.45 4.15
C ASP A 423 0.73 -25.39 5.26
N GLN A 424 1.77 -24.54 5.38
CA GLN A 424 1.79 -23.45 6.35
C GLN A 424 0.72 -22.39 6.03
N VAL A 425 0.55 -22.06 4.75
CA VAL A 425 -0.50 -21.10 4.33
C VAL A 425 -1.89 -21.70 4.52
N LEU A 426 -2.13 -22.95 4.14
CA LEU A 426 -3.42 -23.61 4.34
C LEU A 426 -3.76 -23.73 5.84
N ALA A 427 -2.78 -24.02 6.69
CA ALA A 427 -2.98 -24.04 8.15
C ALA A 427 -3.40 -22.66 8.68
N ALA A 428 -2.76 -21.59 8.21
CA ALA A 428 -3.13 -20.22 8.59
C ALA A 428 -4.53 -19.83 8.09
N LEU A 429 -4.89 -20.20 6.85
CA LEU A 429 -6.23 -19.93 6.31
C LEU A 429 -7.33 -20.68 7.07
N ARG A 430 -7.09 -21.93 7.48
CA ARG A 430 -8.06 -22.73 8.27
C ARG A 430 -8.32 -22.16 9.68
N ALA A 431 -7.36 -21.42 10.22
CA ALA A 431 -7.49 -20.74 11.50
C ALA A 431 -8.38 -19.49 11.43
N VAL A 432 -8.72 -19.01 10.23
CA VAL A 432 -9.69 -17.93 10.06
C VAL A 432 -11.10 -18.49 10.26
N GLU A 433 -11.77 -18.00 11.29
CA GLU A 433 -13.16 -18.34 11.62
C GLU A 433 -14.17 -17.32 11.10
N VAL A 434 -13.67 -16.18 10.62
CA VAL A 434 -14.46 -15.06 10.10
C VAL A 434 -15.06 -15.45 8.74
N PRO A 435 -16.38 -15.22 8.52
CA PRO A 435 -17.00 -15.42 7.21
C PRO A 435 -16.27 -14.65 6.11
N ALA A 436 -16.01 -15.33 4.99
CA ALA A 436 -15.21 -14.78 3.90
C ALA A 436 -15.92 -14.85 2.55
N LEU A 437 -15.87 -13.76 1.78
CA LEU A 437 -16.16 -13.73 0.35
C LEU A 437 -14.83 -13.68 -0.40
N LEU A 438 -14.64 -14.55 -1.40
CA LEU A 438 -13.52 -14.51 -2.34
C LEU A 438 -14.05 -14.24 -3.76
N LEU A 439 -13.77 -13.05 -4.26
CA LEU A 439 -14.02 -12.66 -5.64
C LEU A 439 -12.80 -12.97 -6.50
N THR A 440 -12.99 -13.74 -7.57
CA THR A 440 -11.96 -14.02 -8.57
C THR A 440 -12.41 -13.62 -9.96
N THR A 441 -11.45 -13.33 -10.83
CA THR A 441 -11.68 -12.79 -12.17
C THR A 441 -11.07 -13.67 -13.25
N ALA A 442 -11.66 -13.65 -14.45
CA ALA A 442 -11.20 -14.44 -15.59
C ALA A 442 -9.74 -14.15 -15.98
N ASN A 443 -9.32 -12.86 -15.95
CA ASN A 443 -7.97 -12.42 -16.30
C ASN A 443 -7.20 -11.87 -15.08
N GLY A 444 -7.43 -12.50 -13.93
CA GLY A 444 -6.78 -12.19 -12.66
C GLY A 444 -5.32 -12.64 -12.57
N TRP A 445 -4.81 -12.73 -11.35
CA TRP A 445 -3.48 -13.31 -11.13
C TRP A 445 -3.50 -14.83 -11.35
N PRO A 446 -2.54 -15.44 -12.07
CA PRO A 446 -2.62 -16.83 -12.51
C PRO A 446 -2.23 -17.81 -11.38
N TRP A 447 -3.03 -17.90 -10.33
CA TRP A 447 -2.79 -18.78 -9.18
C TRP A 447 -2.97 -20.27 -9.50
N GLY A 448 -3.73 -20.58 -10.55
CA GLY A 448 -4.18 -21.92 -10.91
C GLY A 448 -5.43 -22.33 -10.12
N GLU A 449 -6.32 -23.07 -10.77
CA GLU A 449 -7.63 -23.41 -10.18
C GLU A 449 -7.51 -24.32 -8.95
N GLU A 450 -6.60 -25.31 -8.97
CA GLU A 450 -6.38 -26.21 -7.84
C GLU A 450 -5.99 -25.44 -6.56
N ARG A 451 -5.03 -24.52 -6.67
CA ARG A 451 -4.60 -23.68 -5.55
C ARG A 451 -5.72 -22.74 -5.10
N THR A 452 -6.43 -22.14 -6.05
CA THR A 452 -7.53 -21.22 -5.76
C THR A 452 -8.65 -21.93 -5.00
N GLN A 453 -9.09 -23.09 -5.49
CA GLN A 453 -10.11 -23.90 -4.84
C GLN A 453 -9.65 -24.38 -3.46
N GLY A 454 -8.44 -24.96 -3.35
CA GLY A 454 -7.94 -25.49 -2.08
C GLY A 454 -7.78 -24.42 -1.00
N ARG A 455 -7.39 -23.20 -1.37
CA ARG A 455 -7.31 -22.07 -0.42
C ARG A 455 -8.66 -21.49 -0.05
N ALA A 456 -9.59 -21.42 -1.01
CA ALA A 456 -10.96 -21.00 -0.72
C ALA A 456 -11.67 -21.98 0.23
N GLU A 457 -11.48 -23.29 0.03
CA GLU A 457 -11.97 -24.34 0.93
C GLU A 457 -11.33 -24.23 2.32
N ALA A 458 -10.01 -24.05 2.39
CA ALA A 458 -9.30 -23.85 3.65
C ALA A 458 -9.85 -22.64 4.42
N LEU A 459 -10.17 -21.56 3.70
CA LEU A 459 -10.75 -20.34 4.26
C LEU A 459 -12.27 -20.45 4.51
N ARG A 460 -12.92 -21.51 4.00
CA ARG A 460 -14.38 -21.66 3.97
C ARG A 460 -15.07 -20.47 3.29
N ALA A 461 -14.41 -19.90 2.28
CA ALA A 461 -14.88 -18.70 1.62
C ALA A 461 -15.99 -18.99 0.60
N ARG A 462 -17.02 -18.14 0.58
CA ARG A 462 -17.96 -18.07 -0.54
C ARG A 462 -17.19 -17.57 -1.76
N ARG A 463 -17.08 -18.39 -2.80
CA ARG A 463 -16.44 -18.00 -4.06
C ARG A 463 -17.45 -17.37 -5.01
N VAL A 464 -17.06 -16.27 -5.63
CA VAL A 464 -17.76 -15.68 -6.77
C VAL A 464 -16.73 -15.44 -7.86
N HIS A 465 -16.97 -16.00 -9.05
CA HIS A 465 -16.13 -15.80 -10.22
C HIS A 465 -16.82 -14.86 -11.19
N MET A 466 -16.08 -13.90 -11.76
CA MET A 466 -16.62 -12.88 -12.65
C MET A 466 -15.65 -12.52 -13.78
N GLU A 467 -16.16 -11.78 -14.76
CA GLU A 467 -15.32 -11.16 -15.79
C GLU A 467 -14.48 -10.03 -15.19
N GLY A 468 -13.34 -9.74 -15.83
CA GLY A 468 -12.45 -8.65 -15.44
C GLY A 468 -10.98 -9.07 -15.39
N GLY A 469 -10.13 -8.07 -15.11
CA GLY A 469 -8.72 -8.27 -14.82
C GLY A 469 -8.43 -8.25 -13.32
N HIS A 470 -7.14 -8.15 -12.96
CA HIS A 470 -6.66 -8.16 -11.57
C HIS A 470 -7.14 -6.99 -10.69
N HIS A 471 -7.59 -5.87 -11.27
CA HIS A 471 -8.08 -4.68 -10.54
C HIS A 471 -9.57 -4.42 -10.84
N PRO A 472 -10.47 -5.40 -10.65
CA PRO A 472 -11.85 -5.30 -11.13
C PRO A 472 -12.65 -4.24 -10.37
N HIS A 473 -12.25 -3.91 -9.15
CA HIS A 473 -12.89 -2.90 -8.29
C HIS A 473 -12.53 -1.46 -8.65
N LEU A 474 -11.52 -1.26 -9.51
CA LEU A 474 -11.13 0.04 -10.05
C LEU A 474 -11.62 0.24 -11.48
N ASP A 475 -11.84 -0.84 -12.22
CA ASP A 475 -12.27 -0.75 -13.61
C ASP A 475 -13.73 -0.28 -13.72
N ALA A 476 -14.04 0.58 -14.69
CA ALA A 476 -15.39 1.12 -14.85
C ALA A 476 -16.41 0.01 -15.16
N ASP A 477 -16.00 -0.98 -15.95
CA ASP A 477 -16.91 -2.02 -16.44
C ASP A 477 -17.24 -3.08 -15.38
N THR A 478 -16.37 -3.24 -14.37
CA THR A 478 -16.51 -4.31 -13.35
C THR A 478 -16.68 -3.80 -11.93
N ALA A 479 -16.40 -2.53 -11.64
CA ALA A 479 -16.45 -2.00 -10.27
C ALA A 479 -17.86 -2.06 -9.66
N ASP A 480 -18.91 -1.82 -10.45
CA ASP A 480 -20.29 -1.91 -9.97
C ASP A 480 -20.69 -3.35 -9.64
N THR A 481 -20.19 -4.34 -10.40
CA THR A 481 -20.40 -5.77 -10.08
C THR A 481 -19.66 -6.15 -8.80
N VAL A 482 -18.40 -5.71 -8.63
CA VAL A 482 -17.67 -5.93 -7.37
C VAL A 482 -18.40 -5.29 -6.19
N LEU A 483 -18.88 -4.05 -6.35
CA LEU A 483 -19.67 -3.36 -5.33
C LEU A 483 -20.92 -4.15 -4.96
N ALA A 484 -21.68 -4.64 -5.95
CA ALA A 484 -22.90 -5.40 -5.70
C ALA A 484 -22.64 -6.66 -4.87
N GLU A 485 -21.60 -7.44 -5.21
CA GLU A 485 -21.24 -8.65 -4.48
C GLU A 485 -20.74 -8.35 -3.06
N VAL A 486 -19.85 -7.35 -2.91
CA VAL A 486 -19.33 -6.95 -1.60
C VAL A 486 -20.43 -6.40 -0.70
N ALA A 487 -21.29 -5.52 -1.22
CA ALA A 487 -22.36 -4.91 -0.46
C ALA A 487 -23.45 -5.93 -0.07
N ALA A 488 -23.83 -6.84 -0.97
CA ALA A 488 -24.77 -7.90 -0.65
C ALA A 488 -24.24 -8.80 0.48
N PHE A 489 -22.96 -9.17 0.43
CA PHE A 489 -22.31 -9.95 1.47
C PHE A 489 -22.22 -9.20 2.81
N PHE A 490 -21.89 -7.91 2.79
CA PHE A 490 -21.84 -7.09 4.00
C PHE A 490 -23.23 -6.87 4.63
N GLU A 491 -24.28 -6.66 3.83
CA GLU A 491 -25.65 -6.53 4.35
C GLU A 491 -26.17 -7.84 4.97
N GLU A 492 -25.85 -9.00 4.37
CA GLU A 492 -26.14 -10.32 4.94
C GLU A 492 -25.53 -10.47 6.35
N HIS A 493 -24.27 -10.09 6.51
CA HIS A 493 -23.56 -10.20 7.78
C HIS A 493 -23.95 -9.12 8.79
N LYS A 494 -24.30 -7.91 8.34
CA LYS A 494 -24.87 -6.86 9.20
C LYS A 494 -26.18 -7.32 9.84
N ALA A 495 -27.06 -7.96 9.10
CA ALA A 495 -28.29 -8.54 9.64
C ALA A 495 -27.99 -9.63 10.71
N THR A 496 -26.94 -10.42 10.49
CA THR A 496 -26.49 -11.44 11.45
C THR A 496 -25.95 -10.82 12.75
N VAL A 497 -25.16 -9.74 12.64
CA VAL A 497 -24.63 -9.00 13.80
C VAL A 497 -25.78 -8.41 14.62
N ALA A 498 -26.71 -7.70 13.98
CA ALA A 498 -27.88 -7.13 14.65
C ALA A 498 -28.72 -8.21 15.38
N ALA A 499 -28.92 -9.37 14.75
CA ALA A 499 -29.66 -10.48 15.35
C ALA A 499 -28.94 -11.13 16.55
N ARG A 500 -27.59 -11.12 16.57
CA ARG A 500 -26.80 -11.61 17.72
C ARG A 500 -26.88 -10.63 18.89
N SER A 501 -26.70 -9.34 18.62
CA SER A 501 -26.74 -8.30 19.66
C SER A 501 -28.13 -8.15 20.30
N ALA A 502 -29.21 -8.43 19.57
CA ALA A 502 -30.56 -8.43 20.15
C ALA A 502 -30.83 -9.60 21.12
N ARG A 503 -29.97 -10.63 21.16
CA ARG A 503 -30.11 -11.82 22.01
C ARG A 503 -29.19 -11.81 23.24
N SER A 504 -28.14 -10.99 23.23
CA SER A 504 -27.23 -10.74 24.36
C SER A 504 -27.77 -9.64 25.26
#